data_AF-X0WHT0-F1
#
_entry.id   AF-X0WHT0-F1
#
_cell.length_a   1.000
_cell.length_b   1.000
_cell.length_c   1.000
_cell.angle_alpha   90.00
_cell.angle_beta   90.00
_cell.angle_gamma   90.00
#
_symmetry.space_group_name_H-M   'P 1'
#
loop_
_entity.id
_entity.type
_entity.pdbx_description
1 polymer ?
#
loop_
_entity_poly.entity_id
_entity_poly.type
_entity_poly.pdbx_seq_one_letter_code
_entity_poly.pdbx_strand_id
1 'polypeptide(L)'
;VAVVVAAILWWQLGSMMAVGFLIGAFLSALAGFIGMTIAVRANVRTAEAAKEGLAPAFEVAFRGGAVTGFLVVGLGIIGVAGMYAWTHDVATLVALGFGGSLISVFARVGGGIYTKAADVGADLVGKVEAGIPEDDPRNPAVIADNVGDNVGDDAGMAADLFETYVVTAVAMMLLGSIIFKQETLIVYPLALGGVSIIASIIGSLFVRAGNKTKYLMGPLYIGLGISAVLAIAGFWWVTQNMLVDMVLPFTLTQLIWATVIGIVVTGLM
;
A
#
# COMPACT_ATOMS: atom_id res chain seq x y z
N VAL A 1 -3.22 -19.86 12.06
CA VAL A 1 -3.27 -18.78 13.09
C VAL A 1 -4.55 -17.95 12.96
N ALA A 2 -4.82 -17.31 11.81
CA ALA A 2 -6.01 -16.47 11.63
C ALA A 2 -7.34 -17.13 12.02
N VAL A 3 -7.57 -18.40 11.65
CA VAL A 3 -8.80 -19.14 12.03
C VAL A 3 -8.96 -19.27 13.55
N VAL A 4 -7.87 -19.51 14.27
CA VAL A 4 -7.89 -19.63 15.74
C VAL A 4 -8.20 -18.27 16.37
N VAL A 5 -7.55 -17.20 15.88
CA VAL A 5 -7.82 -15.83 16.34
C VAL A 5 -9.27 -15.44 16.06
N ALA A 6 -9.80 -15.75 14.88
CA ALA A 6 -11.20 -15.48 14.53
C ALA A 6 -12.18 -16.21 15.45
N ALA A 7 -11.90 -17.46 15.83
CA ALA A 7 -12.73 -18.21 16.77
C ALA A 7 -12.73 -17.57 18.17
N ILE A 8 -11.57 -17.07 18.63
CA ILE A 8 -11.47 -16.35 19.92
C ILE A 8 -12.24 -15.02 19.86
N LEU A 9 -12.08 -14.24 18.78
CA LEU A 9 -12.80 -12.99 18.58
C LEU A 9 -14.31 -13.22 18.53
N TRP A 10 -14.75 -14.28 17.86
CA TRP A 10 -16.16 -14.63 17.80
C TRP A 10 -16.72 -14.94 19.18
N TRP A 11 -16.00 -15.72 19.98
CA TRP A 11 -16.43 -16.11 21.31
C TRP A 11 -16.45 -14.95 22.32
N GLN A 12 -15.47 -14.03 22.25
CA GLN A 12 -15.36 -12.94 23.24
C GLN A 12 -16.03 -11.64 22.82
N LEU A 13 -16.00 -11.29 21.53
CA LEU A 13 -16.39 -9.97 21.02
C LEU A 13 -17.57 -10.03 20.04
N GLY A 14 -18.06 -11.22 19.70
CA GLY A 14 -19.22 -11.43 18.84
C GLY A 14 -18.89 -11.65 17.37
N SER A 15 -19.92 -12.01 16.60
CA SER A 15 -19.80 -12.44 15.21
C SER A 15 -19.30 -11.34 14.28
N MET A 16 -19.73 -10.09 14.47
CA MET A 16 -19.35 -8.98 13.59
C MET A 16 -17.86 -8.65 13.67
N MET A 17 -17.25 -8.77 14.86
CA MET A 17 -15.80 -8.57 15.03
C MET A 17 -14.99 -9.67 14.33
N ALA A 18 -15.44 -10.93 14.46
CA ALA A 18 -14.81 -12.03 13.75
C ALA A 18 -14.95 -11.89 12.22
N VAL A 19 -16.10 -11.44 11.73
CA VAL A 19 -16.33 -11.18 10.30
C VAL A 19 -15.42 -10.06 9.79
N GLY A 20 -15.35 -8.92 10.51
CA GLY A 20 -14.45 -7.82 10.16
C GLY A 20 -13.00 -8.29 10.05
N PHE A 21 -12.52 -9.03 11.05
CA PHE A 21 -11.19 -9.64 11.05
C PHE A 21 -10.93 -10.56 9.85
N LEU A 22 -11.88 -11.46 9.53
CA LEU A 22 -11.72 -12.37 8.41
C LEU A 22 -11.71 -11.65 7.06
N ILE A 23 -12.52 -10.60 6.90
CA ILE A 23 -12.51 -9.76 5.70
C ILE A 23 -11.16 -9.06 5.56
N GLY A 24 -10.65 -8.45 6.62
CA GLY A 24 -9.34 -7.78 6.61
C GLY A 24 -8.20 -8.74 6.27
N ALA A 25 -8.19 -9.92 6.89
CA ALA A 25 -7.21 -10.96 6.61
C ALA A 25 -7.29 -11.44 5.16
N PHE A 26 -8.50 -11.66 4.64
CA PHE A 26 -8.72 -12.06 3.25
C PHE A 26 -8.25 -10.99 2.26
N LEU A 27 -8.61 -9.72 2.48
CA LEU A 27 -8.22 -8.62 1.60
C LEU A 27 -6.71 -8.39 1.60
N SER A 28 -6.05 -8.50 2.75
CA SER A 28 -4.58 -8.41 2.85
C SER A 28 -3.89 -9.55 2.09
N ALA A 29 -4.36 -10.80 2.28
CA ALA A 29 -3.85 -11.95 1.55
C ALA A 29 -4.07 -11.82 0.04
N LEU A 30 -5.24 -11.30 -0.37
CA LEU A 30 -5.59 -11.06 -1.76
C LEU A 30 -4.69 -9.98 -2.38
N ALA A 31 -4.41 -8.89 -1.65
CA ALA A 31 -3.51 -7.83 -2.08
C ALA A 31 -2.10 -8.37 -2.35
N GLY A 32 -1.55 -9.16 -1.41
CA GLY A 32 -0.25 -9.81 -1.59
C GLY A 32 -0.21 -10.78 -2.77
N PHE A 33 -1.21 -11.65 -2.89
CA PHE A 33 -1.28 -12.65 -3.97
C PHE A 33 -1.40 -12.02 -5.37
N ILE A 34 -2.28 -11.03 -5.51
CA ILE A 34 -2.45 -10.33 -6.79
C ILE A 34 -1.19 -9.52 -7.12
N GLY A 35 -0.60 -8.83 -6.14
CA GLY A 35 0.64 -8.08 -6.32
C GLY A 35 1.77 -8.95 -6.88
N MET A 36 2.03 -10.10 -6.25
CA MET A 36 3.01 -11.08 -6.73
C MET A 36 2.70 -11.59 -8.14
N THR A 37 1.43 -11.89 -8.42
CA THR A 37 1.03 -12.40 -9.75
C THR A 37 1.28 -11.37 -10.85
N ILE A 38 1.08 -10.08 -10.56
CA ILE A 38 1.37 -8.99 -11.49
C ILE A 38 2.88 -8.84 -11.66
N ALA A 39 3.65 -8.83 -10.56
CA ALA A 39 5.10 -8.68 -10.59
C ALA A 39 5.77 -9.76 -11.44
N VAL A 40 5.49 -11.05 -11.19
CA VAL A 40 6.06 -12.17 -11.96
C VAL A 40 5.83 -12.00 -13.48
N ARG A 41 4.64 -11.53 -13.86
CA ARG A 41 4.30 -11.27 -15.29
C ARG A 41 4.98 -10.02 -15.82
N ALA A 42 5.12 -8.98 -15.01
CA ALA A 42 5.77 -7.74 -15.38
C ALA A 42 7.28 -7.96 -15.57
N ASN A 43 7.94 -8.76 -14.73
CA ASN A 43 9.39 -9.01 -14.76
C ASN A 43 9.85 -9.52 -16.13
N VAL A 44 9.19 -10.54 -16.66
CA VAL A 44 9.53 -11.10 -17.99
C VAL A 44 9.31 -10.07 -19.11
N ARG A 45 8.24 -9.25 -19.01
CA ARG A 45 7.94 -8.21 -20.01
C ARG A 45 8.93 -7.05 -19.94
N THR A 46 9.35 -6.67 -18.74
CA THR A 46 10.37 -5.66 -18.50
C THR A 46 11.71 -6.11 -19.07
N ALA A 47 12.09 -7.37 -18.85
CA ALA A 47 13.31 -7.95 -19.43
C ALA A 47 13.29 -7.96 -20.97
N GLU A 48 12.15 -8.29 -21.58
CA GLU A 48 12.00 -8.22 -23.04
C GLU A 48 12.08 -6.78 -23.55
N ALA A 49 11.36 -5.85 -22.91
CA ALA A 49 11.37 -4.44 -23.28
C ALA A 49 12.74 -3.77 -23.10
N ALA A 50 13.59 -4.29 -22.21
CA ALA A 50 14.95 -3.80 -22.03
C ALA A 50 15.83 -3.96 -23.28
N LYS A 51 15.48 -4.87 -24.21
CA LYS A 51 16.17 -4.99 -25.51
C LYS A 51 15.99 -3.74 -26.39
N GLU A 52 14.90 -3.01 -26.21
CA GLU A 52 14.60 -1.76 -26.92
C GLU A 52 15.14 -0.51 -26.19
N GLY A 53 15.64 -0.70 -24.97
CA GLY A 53 16.29 0.34 -24.16
C GLY A 53 15.62 0.59 -22.82
N LEU A 54 16.14 1.58 -22.10
CA LEU A 54 15.74 1.87 -20.72
C LEU A 54 14.30 2.42 -20.61
N ALA A 55 13.89 3.30 -21.53
CA ALA A 55 12.58 3.94 -21.45
C ALA A 55 11.42 2.94 -21.63
N PRO A 56 11.44 2.03 -22.62
CA PRO A 56 10.43 0.97 -22.73
C PRO A 56 10.39 0.04 -21.51
N ALA A 57 11.55 -0.39 -21.00
CA ALA A 57 11.63 -1.23 -19.80
C ALA A 57 11.02 -0.52 -18.57
N PHE A 58 11.37 0.75 -18.36
CA PHE A 58 10.82 1.55 -17.27
C PHE A 58 9.30 1.72 -17.38
N GLU A 59 8.76 1.94 -18.57
CA GLU A 59 7.31 2.09 -18.76
C GLU A 59 6.55 0.80 -18.40
N VAL A 60 7.08 -0.36 -18.79
CA VAL A 60 6.49 -1.66 -18.43
C VAL A 60 6.58 -1.91 -16.92
N ALA A 61 7.75 -1.68 -16.32
CA ALA A 61 7.96 -1.86 -14.88
C ALA A 61 7.07 -0.92 -14.06
N PHE A 62 7.03 0.37 -14.41
CA PHE A 62 6.19 1.37 -13.74
C PHE A 62 4.71 1.01 -13.83
N ARG A 63 4.23 0.59 -15.01
CA ARG A 63 2.85 0.13 -15.17
C ARG A 63 2.56 -1.10 -14.31
N GLY A 64 3.49 -2.06 -14.24
CA GLY A 64 3.37 -3.22 -13.36
C GLY A 64 3.16 -2.82 -11.90
N GLY A 65 4.04 -1.96 -11.37
CA GLY A 65 3.93 -1.44 -10.01
C GLY A 65 2.67 -0.60 -9.77
N ALA A 66 2.27 0.22 -10.74
CA ALA A 66 1.08 1.06 -10.65
C ALA A 66 -0.20 0.23 -10.51
N VAL A 67 -0.33 -0.90 -11.23
CA VAL A 67 -1.51 -1.79 -11.07
C VAL A 67 -1.58 -2.34 -9.64
N THR A 68 -0.47 -2.81 -9.09
CA THR A 68 -0.43 -3.29 -7.70
C THR A 68 -0.78 -2.18 -6.72
N GLY A 69 -0.21 -0.99 -6.87
CA GLY A 69 -0.50 0.16 -6.00
C GLY A 69 -1.98 0.56 -6.00
N PHE A 70 -2.59 0.73 -7.18
CA PHE A 70 -4.02 1.08 -7.28
C PHE A 70 -4.93 -0.02 -6.76
N LEU A 71 -4.57 -1.29 -6.97
CA LEU A 71 -5.31 -2.42 -6.43
C LEU A 71 -5.28 -2.45 -4.90
N VAL A 72 -4.11 -2.27 -4.28
CA VAL A 72 -3.94 -2.25 -2.82
C VAL A 72 -4.80 -1.16 -2.18
N VAL A 73 -4.68 0.08 -2.67
CA VAL A 73 -5.43 1.21 -2.12
C VAL A 73 -6.94 1.06 -2.41
N GLY A 74 -7.31 0.54 -3.59
CA GLY A 74 -8.69 0.25 -3.94
C GLY A 74 -9.34 -0.79 -3.02
N LEU A 75 -8.64 -1.90 -2.75
CA LEU A 75 -9.08 -2.91 -1.78
C LEU A 75 -9.20 -2.33 -0.37
N GLY A 76 -8.28 -1.45 0.02
CA GLY A 76 -8.31 -0.73 1.30
C GLY A 76 -9.57 0.12 1.46
N ILE A 77 -9.86 1.02 0.51
CA ILE A 77 -11.08 1.85 0.57
C ILE A 77 -12.34 0.99 0.52
N ILE A 78 -12.42 0.03 -0.41
CA ILE A 78 -13.62 -0.81 -0.55
C ILE A 78 -13.85 -1.62 0.72
N GLY A 79 -12.79 -2.16 1.32
CA GLY A 79 -12.84 -2.89 2.58
C GLY A 79 -13.37 -2.03 3.72
N VAL A 80 -12.79 -0.86 3.95
CA VAL A 80 -13.17 0.02 5.06
C VAL A 80 -14.54 0.65 4.83
N ALA A 81 -14.77 1.25 3.66
CA ALA A 81 -16.02 1.93 3.33
C ALA A 81 -17.19 0.94 3.22
N GLY A 82 -16.97 -0.23 2.61
CA GLY A 82 -17.99 -1.27 2.48
C GLY A 82 -18.38 -1.85 3.84
N MET A 83 -17.40 -2.12 4.70
CA MET A 83 -17.67 -2.64 6.04
C MET A 83 -18.39 -1.60 6.92
N TYR A 84 -17.99 -0.33 6.83
CA TYR A 84 -18.66 0.75 7.56
C TYR A 84 -20.08 1.02 7.04
N ALA A 85 -20.29 0.96 5.72
CA ALA A 85 -21.61 1.12 5.12
C ALA A 85 -22.58 0.00 5.52
N TRP A 86 -22.06 -1.21 5.77
CA TRP A 86 -22.88 -2.34 6.19
C TRP A 86 -23.20 -2.34 7.69
N THR A 87 -22.22 -2.01 8.54
CA THR A 87 -22.36 -2.16 10.00
C THR A 87 -22.61 -0.87 10.75
N HIS A 88 -22.19 0.27 10.18
CA HIS A 88 -22.14 1.58 10.85
C HIS A 88 -21.39 1.56 12.19
N ASP A 89 -20.51 0.57 12.38
CA ASP A 89 -19.76 0.36 13.62
C ASP A 89 -18.26 0.37 13.34
N VAL A 90 -17.58 1.37 13.90
CA VAL A 90 -16.13 1.55 13.76
C VAL A 90 -15.35 0.44 14.47
N ALA A 91 -15.91 -0.21 15.50
CA ALA A 91 -15.24 -1.32 16.18
C ALA A 91 -14.97 -2.50 15.23
N THR A 92 -15.90 -2.78 14.32
CA THR A 92 -15.72 -3.82 13.29
C THR A 92 -14.58 -3.50 12.32
N LEU A 93 -14.31 -2.21 12.08
CA LEU A 93 -13.20 -1.75 11.24
C LEU A 93 -11.86 -1.91 11.96
N VAL A 94 -11.83 -1.77 13.28
CA VAL A 94 -10.63 -2.09 14.09
C VAL A 94 -10.29 -3.58 13.95
N ALA A 95 -11.30 -4.45 13.97
CA ALA A 95 -11.09 -5.87 13.72
C ALA A 95 -10.59 -6.14 12.29
N LEU A 96 -11.12 -5.42 11.29
CA LEU A 96 -10.65 -5.47 9.90
C LEU A 96 -9.18 -5.09 9.78
N GLY A 97 -8.77 -3.96 10.38
CA GLY A 97 -7.36 -3.56 10.44
C GLY A 97 -6.49 -4.63 11.10
N PHE A 98 -6.93 -5.16 12.24
CA PHE A 98 -6.21 -6.22 12.95
C PHE A 98 -6.03 -7.50 12.11
N GLY A 99 -7.05 -7.89 11.34
CA GLY A 99 -6.95 -9.00 10.40
C GLY A 99 -5.91 -8.75 9.31
N GLY A 100 -5.89 -7.54 8.76
CA GLY A 100 -4.88 -7.09 7.81
C GLY A 100 -3.46 -7.15 8.38
N SER A 101 -3.25 -6.61 9.59
CA SER A 101 -1.94 -6.61 10.27
C SER A 101 -1.43 -8.00 10.60
N LEU A 102 -2.31 -8.93 10.98
CA LEU A 102 -1.88 -10.29 11.23
C LEU A 102 -1.30 -10.93 9.97
N ILE A 103 -1.97 -10.77 8.83
CA ILE A 103 -1.52 -11.36 7.56
C ILE A 103 -0.28 -10.63 7.04
N SER A 104 -0.23 -9.29 7.09
CA SER A 104 0.92 -8.52 6.60
C SER A 104 2.19 -8.87 7.37
N VAL A 105 2.13 -9.04 8.69
CA VAL A 105 3.29 -9.44 9.50
C VAL A 105 3.83 -10.80 9.06
N PHE A 106 2.97 -11.81 8.89
CA PHE A 106 3.44 -13.13 8.45
C PHE A 106 3.97 -13.11 7.01
N ALA A 107 3.31 -12.38 6.10
CA ALA A 107 3.75 -12.26 4.71
C ALA A 107 5.12 -11.55 4.63
N ARG A 108 5.29 -10.44 5.33
CA ARG A 108 6.51 -9.63 5.30
C ARG A 108 7.67 -10.30 6.01
N VAL A 109 7.45 -10.88 7.20
CA VAL A 109 8.51 -11.59 7.92
C VAL A 109 8.87 -12.89 7.20
N GLY A 110 7.89 -13.67 6.78
CA GLY A 110 8.12 -14.93 6.06
C GLY A 110 8.84 -14.71 4.72
N GLY A 111 8.33 -13.80 3.90
CA GLY A 111 8.93 -13.43 2.62
C GLY A 111 10.29 -12.75 2.78
N GLY A 112 10.44 -11.87 3.78
CA GLY A 112 11.70 -11.20 4.09
C GLY A 112 12.82 -12.15 4.51
N ILE A 113 12.51 -13.16 5.34
CA ILE A 113 13.47 -14.20 5.71
C ILE A 113 13.85 -15.01 4.47
N TYR A 114 12.88 -15.40 3.66
CA TYR A 114 13.13 -16.19 2.45
C TYR A 114 14.03 -15.43 1.47
N THR A 115 13.67 -14.18 1.13
CA THR A 115 14.42 -13.38 0.15
C THR A 115 15.81 -13.07 0.64
N LYS A 116 15.98 -12.61 1.89
CA LYS A 116 17.31 -12.22 2.38
C LYS A 116 18.22 -13.40 2.66
N ALA A 117 17.68 -14.58 2.99
CA ALA A 117 18.50 -15.78 3.08
C ALA A 117 19.01 -16.23 1.70
N ALA A 118 18.19 -16.10 0.66
CA ALA A 118 18.56 -16.47 -0.71
C ALA A 118 19.53 -15.45 -1.33
N ASP A 119 19.21 -14.16 -1.28
CA ASP A 119 20.00 -13.01 -1.75
C ASP A 119 21.43 -13.05 -1.19
N VAL A 120 21.56 -13.03 0.15
CA VAL A 120 22.88 -13.06 0.81
C VAL A 120 23.67 -14.33 0.48
N GLY A 121 22.99 -15.48 0.37
CA GLY A 121 23.63 -16.74 0.00
C GLY A 121 24.13 -16.76 -1.44
N ALA A 122 23.31 -16.26 -2.38
CA ALA A 122 23.64 -16.17 -3.79
C ALA A 122 24.81 -15.23 -4.03
N ASP A 123 24.77 -14.05 -3.42
CA ASP A 123 25.76 -13.00 -3.61
C ASP A 123 27.11 -13.32 -3.00
N LEU A 124 27.15 -13.81 -1.76
CA LEU A 124 28.42 -14.10 -1.10
C LEU A 124 29.16 -15.23 -1.81
N VAL A 125 28.49 -16.35 -2.08
CA VAL A 125 29.15 -17.51 -2.71
C VAL A 125 29.44 -17.22 -4.18
N GLY A 126 28.52 -16.57 -4.89
CA GLY A 126 28.68 -16.24 -6.31
C GLY A 126 29.77 -15.19 -6.55
N LYS A 127 29.57 -13.99 -6.01
CA LYS A 127 30.43 -12.82 -6.30
C LYS A 127 31.77 -12.89 -5.59
N VAL A 128 31.77 -13.29 -4.30
CA VAL A 128 32.95 -13.16 -3.44
C VAL A 128 33.82 -14.42 -3.46
N GLU A 129 33.22 -15.61 -3.38
CA GLU A 129 33.98 -16.87 -3.31
C GLU A 129 34.30 -17.44 -4.70
N ALA A 130 33.28 -17.59 -5.56
CA ALA A 130 33.43 -18.22 -6.87
C ALA A 130 33.86 -17.23 -7.97
N GLY A 131 33.70 -15.92 -7.74
CA GLY A 131 34.04 -14.88 -8.71
C GLY A 131 33.19 -14.92 -9.98
N ILE A 132 31.97 -15.45 -9.89
CA ILE A 132 31.00 -15.43 -10.99
C ILE A 132 30.11 -14.17 -10.91
N PRO A 133 29.54 -13.70 -12.04
CA PRO A 133 28.63 -12.57 -12.04
C PRO A 133 27.40 -12.75 -11.13
N GLU A 134 26.78 -11.63 -10.77
CA GLU A 134 25.44 -11.58 -10.17
C GLU A 134 24.41 -12.27 -11.07
N ASP A 135 23.42 -12.93 -10.46
CA ASP A 135 22.36 -13.66 -11.16
C ASP A 135 22.85 -14.70 -12.18
N ASP A 136 24.06 -15.21 -12.01
CA ASP A 136 24.61 -16.18 -12.96
C ASP A 136 23.84 -17.52 -12.89
N PRO A 137 23.40 -18.07 -14.04
CA PRO A 137 22.58 -19.29 -14.07
C PRO A 137 23.28 -20.54 -13.52
N ARG A 138 24.60 -20.50 -13.30
CA ARG A 138 25.36 -21.59 -12.66
C ARG A 138 25.20 -21.61 -11.14
N ASN A 139 24.77 -20.50 -10.55
CA ASN A 139 24.54 -20.40 -9.11
C ASN A 139 23.15 -20.95 -8.76
N PRO A 140 23.05 -22.03 -7.97
CA PRO A 140 21.78 -22.67 -7.65
C PRO A 140 20.86 -21.79 -6.79
N ALA A 141 21.39 -20.75 -6.13
CA ALA A 141 20.62 -19.86 -5.27
C ALA A 141 19.83 -18.78 -6.04
N VAL A 142 20.18 -18.49 -7.31
CA VAL A 142 19.60 -17.38 -8.09
C VAL A 142 18.09 -17.53 -8.30
N ILE A 143 17.60 -18.76 -8.48
CA ILE A 143 16.14 -18.99 -8.58
C ILE A 143 15.45 -18.70 -7.25
N ALA A 144 16.07 -19.06 -6.12
CA ALA A 144 15.51 -18.77 -4.82
C ALA A 144 15.50 -17.27 -4.54
N ASP A 145 16.54 -16.56 -4.97
CA ASP A 145 16.65 -15.10 -4.85
C ASP A 145 15.52 -14.38 -5.60
N ASN A 146 15.40 -14.65 -6.90
CA ASN A 146 14.34 -14.07 -7.74
C ASN A 146 12.92 -14.47 -7.29
N VAL A 147 12.73 -15.67 -6.73
CA VAL A 147 11.46 -16.04 -6.09
C VAL A 147 11.24 -15.20 -4.82
N GLY A 148 12.30 -14.97 -4.06
CA GLY A 148 12.30 -14.14 -2.87
C GLY A 148 11.82 -12.73 -3.13
N ASP A 149 12.31 -12.07 -4.18
CA ASP A 149 11.88 -10.71 -4.54
C ASP A 149 10.35 -10.62 -4.71
N ASN A 150 9.75 -11.61 -5.39
CA ASN A 150 8.31 -11.61 -5.62
C ASN A 150 7.51 -11.96 -4.35
N VAL A 151 8.05 -12.80 -3.46
CA VAL A 151 7.36 -13.23 -2.23
C VAL A 151 7.51 -12.23 -1.09
N GLY A 152 8.70 -11.67 -0.91
CA GLY A 152 9.01 -10.69 0.12
C GLY A 152 8.69 -9.28 -0.33
N ASP A 153 9.37 -8.83 -1.37
CA ASP A 153 9.40 -7.42 -1.74
C ASP A 153 8.13 -7.00 -2.49
N ASP A 154 7.45 -7.90 -3.21
CA ASP A 154 6.14 -7.60 -3.81
C ASP A 154 4.96 -8.01 -2.93
N ALA A 155 4.78 -9.31 -2.65
CA ALA A 155 3.63 -9.77 -1.87
C ALA A 155 3.61 -9.22 -0.44
N GLY A 156 4.76 -9.27 0.25
CA GLY A 156 4.91 -8.74 1.60
C GLY A 156 4.64 -7.24 1.64
N MET A 157 5.21 -6.47 0.71
CA MET A 157 4.99 -5.02 0.62
C MET A 157 3.54 -4.67 0.27
N ALA A 158 2.89 -5.40 -0.64
CA ALA A 158 1.49 -5.14 -0.99
C ALA A 158 0.54 -5.38 0.20
N ALA A 159 0.78 -6.45 0.97
CA ALA A 159 0.02 -6.74 2.20
C ALA A 159 0.27 -5.70 3.30
N ASP A 160 1.51 -5.22 3.42
CA ASP A 160 1.92 -4.17 4.37
C ASP A 160 1.29 -2.81 4.03
N LEU A 161 1.33 -2.40 2.76
CA LEU A 161 0.71 -1.15 2.30
C LEU A 161 -0.82 -1.18 2.44
N PHE A 162 -1.46 -2.32 2.18
CA PHE A 162 -2.89 -2.49 2.44
C PHE A 162 -3.20 -2.24 3.91
N GLU A 163 -2.42 -2.86 4.80
CA GLU A 163 -2.61 -2.73 6.23
C GLU A 163 -2.41 -1.29 6.71
N THR A 164 -1.30 -0.66 6.30
CA THR A 164 -0.99 0.71 6.71
C THR A 164 -2.10 1.65 6.29
N TYR A 165 -2.63 1.48 5.08
CA TYR A 165 -3.75 2.26 4.58
C TYR A 165 -5.03 2.07 5.40
N VAL A 166 -5.40 0.81 5.67
CA VAL A 166 -6.59 0.48 6.48
C VAL A 166 -6.46 1.00 7.90
N VAL A 167 -5.34 0.73 8.59
CA VAL A 167 -5.16 1.07 10.00
C VAL A 167 -5.12 2.58 10.20
N THR A 168 -4.44 3.33 9.32
CA THR A 168 -4.41 4.80 9.41
C THR A 168 -5.79 5.42 9.15
N ALA A 169 -6.54 4.92 8.16
CA ALA A 169 -7.91 5.37 7.91
C ALA A 169 -8.80 5.07 9.13
N VAL A 170 -8.79 3.83 9.62
CA VAL A 170 -9.61 3.40 10.77
C VAL A 170 -9.24 4.15 12.04
N ALA A 171 -7.96 4.45 12.28
CA ALA A 171 -7.54 5.25 13.43
C ALA A 171 -8.19 6.65 13.42
N MET A 172 -8.23 7.30 12.25
CA MET A 172 -8.92 8.58 12.09
C MET A 172 -10.43 8.45 12.28
N MET A 173 -11.06 7.40 11.72
CA MET A 173 -12.48 7.12 11.91
C MET A 173 -12.83 6.90 13.39
N LEU A 174 -11.95 6.20 14.13
CA LEU A 174 -12.11 5.91 15.54
C LEU A 174 -12.04 7.17 16.40
N LEU A 175 -11.12 8.09 16.08
CA LEU A 175 -11.07 9.40 16.73
C LEU A 175 -12.34 10.21 16.46
N GLY A 176 -12.82 10.21 15.21
CA GLY A 176 -14.10 10.81 14.82
C GLY A 176 -15.29 10.26 15.63
N SER A 177 -15.31 8.96 15.85
CA SER A 177 -16.37 8.25 16.57
C SER A 177 -16.34 8.49 18.08
N ILE A 178 -15.17 8.35 18.72
CA ILE A 178 -15.07 8.37 20.19
C ILE A 178 -15.05 9.80 20.73
N ILE A 179 -14.25 10.68 20.12
CA ILE A 179 -14.02 12.04 20.65
C ILE A 179 -15.15 12.96 20.21
N PHE A 180 -15.46 12.98 18.92
CA PHE A 180 -16.36 13.98 18.34
C PHE A 180 -17.79 13.47 18.17
N LYS A 181 -17.99 12.14 18.09
CA LYS A 181 -19.30 11.49 17.91
C LYS A 181 -20.10 12.06 16.73
N GLN A 182 -19.40 12.44 15.66
CA GLN A 182 -19.98 13.04 14.46
C GLN A 182 -19.69 12.15 13.25
N GLU A 183 -20.74 11.75 12.55
CA GLU A 183 -20.64 10.88 11.38
C GLU A 183 -19.79 11.49 10.26
N THR A 184 -19.90 12.80 10.02
CA THR A 184 -19.09 13.51 9.02
C THR A 184 -17.59 13.35 9.27
N LEU A 185 -17.15 13.40 10.54
CA LEU A 185 -15.75 13.21 10.91
C LEU A 185 -15.31 11.74 10.84
N ILE A 186 -16.24 10.80 10.99
CA ILE A 186 -15.98 9.37 10.76
C ILE A 186 -15.75 9.11 9.27
N VAL A 187 -16.51 9.72 8.37
CA VAL A 187 -16.38 9.49 6.92
C VAL A 187 -15.28 10.35 6.28
N TYR A 188 -14.88 11.45 6.91
CA TYR A 188 -13.85 12.38 6.43
C TYR A 188 -12.54 11.72 5.93
N PRO A 189 -11.88 10.79 6.66
CA PRO A 189 -10.66 10.13 6.15
C PRO A 189 -10.89 9.32 4.87
N LEU A 190 -12.08 8.77 4.65
CA LEU A 190 -12.42 8.06 3.42
C LEU A 190 -12.54 9.03 2.23
N ALA A 191 -13.10 10.21 2.46
CA ALA A 191 -13.19 11.26 1.44
C ALA A 191 -11.79 11.77 1.03
N LEU A 192 -10.90 12.00 2.01
CA LEU A 192 -9.50 12.33 1.72
C LEU A 192 -8.82 11.22 0.92
N GLY A 193 -8.99 9.96 1.35
CA GLY A 193 -8.46 8.79 0.64
C GLY A 193 -8.93 8.71 -0.81
N GLY A 194 -10.22 8.94 -1.07
CA GLY A 194 -10.79 8.95 -2.42
C GLY A 194 -10.17 10.03 -3.32
N VAL A 195 -9.97 11.23 -2.79
CA VAL A 195 -9.32 12.32 -3.52
C VAL A 195 -7.84 12.03 -3.76
N SER A 196 -7.15 11.41 -2.80
CA SER A 196 -5.77 10.95 -2.99
C SER A 196 -5.65 9.92 -4.11
N ILE A 197 -6.58 8.97 -4.25
CA ILE A 197 -6.57 8.03 -5.38
C ILE A 197 -6.66 8.77 -6.71
N ILE A 198 -7.59 9.73 -6.83
CA ILE A 198 -7.75 10.51 -8.08
C ILE A 198 -6.47 11.29 -8.37
N ALA A 199 -5.89 11.94 -7.36
CA ALA A 199 -4.63 12.66 -7.48
C ALA A 199 -3.48 11.73 -7.93
N SER A 200 -3.37 10.53 -7.36
CA SER A 200 -2.38 9.53 -7.73
C SER A 200 -2.58 8.98 -9.14
N ILE A 201 -3.84 8.78 -9.58
CA ILE A 201 -4.14 8.40 -10.97
C ILE A 201 -3.62 9.47 -11.91
N ILE A 202 -3.97 10.75 -11.67
CA ILE A 202 -3.53 11.86 -12.53
C ILE A 202 -2.00 11.96 -12.52
N GLY A 203 -1.36 11.95 -11.34
CA GLY A 203 0.10 12.04 -11.22
C GLY A 203 0.82 10.88 -11.91
N SER A 204 0.28 9.67 -11.88
CA SER A 204 0.87 8.50 -12.56
C SER A 204 0.97 8.67 -14.09
N LEU A 205 0.08 9.46 -14.71
CA LEU A 205 0.09 9.70 -16.16
C LEU A 205 1.30 10.53 -16.62
N PHE A 206 1.90 11.28 -15.69
CA PHE A 206 3.07 12.13 -15.94
C PHE A 206 4.40 11.43 -15.65
N VAL A 207 4.38 10.21 -15.10
CA VAL A 207 5.60 9.43 -14.88
C VAL A 207 6.05 8.83 -16.21
N ARG A 208 7.07 9.45 -16.83
CA ARG A 208 7.65 8.98 -18.08
C ARG A 208 9.17 9.11 -18.06
N ALA A 209 9.86 8.03 -18.40
CA ALA A 209 11.30 8.08 -18.68
C ALA A 209 11.53 8.41 -20.16
N GLY A 210 12.46 9.30 -20.45
CA GLY A 210 12.91 9.58 -21.80
C GLY A 210 14.21 8.85 -22.13
N ASN A 211 14.56 8.78 -23.42
CA ASN A 211 15.78 8.09 -23.88
C ASN A 211 17.09 8.69 -23.35
N LYS A 212 17.06 9.91 -22.77
CA LYS A 212 18.21 10.58 -22.14
C LYS A 212 18.17 10.55 -20.61
N THR A 213 17.19 9.87 -20.01
CA THR A 213 17.04 9.81 -18.56
C THR A 213 18.17 8.97 -17.98
N LYS A 214 19.16 9.63 -17.35
CA LYS A 214 20.23 8.96 -16.60
C LYS A 214 19.77 8.48 -15.21
N TYR A 215 18.76 9.12 -14.63
CA TYR A 215 18.26 8.83 -13.29
C TYR A 215 16.77 8.52 -13.33
N LEU A 216 16.42 7.26 -13.07
CA LEU A 216 15.03 6.76 -13.08
C LEU A 216 14.16 7.35 -11.97
N MET A 217 14.78 7.84 -10.89
CA MET A 217 14.07 8.47 -9.76
C MET A 217 13.40 9.79 -10.15
N GLY A 218 13.95 10.54 -11.11
CA GLY A 218 13.40 11.85 -11.52
C GLY A 218 11.94 11.77 -11.97
N PRO A 219 11.60 10.90 -12.95
CA PRO A 219 10.22 10.65 -13.36
C PRO A 219 9.27 10.27 -12.22
N LEU A 220 9.73 9.44 -11.26
CA LEU A 220 8.93 9.04 -10.11
C LEU A 220 8.62 10.23 -9.19
N TYR A 221 9.61 11.08 -8.91
CA TYR A 221 9.41 12.29 -8.12
C TYR A 221 8.49 13.32 -8.78
N ILE A 222 8.50 13.40 -10.11
CA ILE A 222 7.52 14.24 -10.84
C ILE A 222 6.10 13.74 -10.60
N GLY A 223 5.88 12.43 -10.72
CA GLY A 223 4.57 11.82 -10.42
C GLY A 223 4.13 12.04 -8.98
N LEU A 224 5.06 11.87 -8.02
CA LEU A 224 4.81 12.14 -6.61
C LEU A 224 4.46 13.61 -6.36
N GLY A 225 5.23 14.55 -6.92
CA GLY A 225 5.00 15.98 -6.76
C GLY A 225 3.65 16.44 -7.31
N ILE A 226 3.27 15.96 -8.51
CA ILE A 226 1.96 16.26 -9.11
C ILE A 226 0.84 15.67 -8.24
N SER A 227 0.98 14.42 -7.79
CA SER A 227 -0.01 13.78 -6.91
C SER A 227 -0.16 14.54 -5.59
N ALA A 228 0.95 14.99 -4.99
CA ALA A 228 0.95 15.75 -3.74
C ALA A 228 0.25 17.10 -3.89
N VAL A 229 0.56 17.87 -4.93
CA VAL A 229 -0.09 19.18 -5.17
C VAL A 229 -1.60 19.02 -5.40
N LEU A 230 -1.99 18.03 -6.21
CA LEU A 230 -3.41 17.74 -6.45
C LEU A 230 -4.12 17.24 -5.19
N ALA A 231 -3.46 16.41 -4.38
CA ALA A 231 -4.00 15.95 -3.11
C ALA A 231 -4.20 17.13 -2.13
N ILE A 232 -3.25 18.07 -2.01
CA ILE A 232 -3.39 19.26 -1.15
C ILE A 232 -4.58 20.12 -1.59
N ALA A 233 -4.70 20.39 -2.89
CA ALA A 233 -5.84 21.15 -3.43
C ALA A 233 -7.17 20.43 -3.17
N GLY A 234 -7.15 19.11 -3.33
CA GLY A 234 -8.28 18.23 -3.05
C GLY A 234 -8.67 18.18 -1.57
N PHE A 235 -7.70 18.10 -0.66
CA PHE A 235 -7.92 18.11 0.78
C PHE A 235 -8.50 19.45 1.24
N TRP A 236 -8.01 20.56 0.68
CA TRP A 236 -8.61 21.87 0.92
C TRP A 236 -10.08 21.88 0.49
N TRP A 237 -10.39 21.39 -0.72
CA TRP A 237 -11.76 21.33 -1.21
C TRP A 237 -12.68 20.43 -0.35
N VAL A 238 -12.25 19.22 0.00
CA VAL A 238 -13.03 18.31 0.86
C VAL A 238 -13.28 18.92 2.23
N THR A 239 -12.25 19.52 2.83
CA THR A 239 -12.33 20.11 4.18
C THR A 239 -13.31 21.28 4.21
N GLN A 240 -13.28 22.15 3.20
CA GLN A 240 -14.22 23.27 3.11
C GLN A 240 -15.66 22.79 2.90
N ASN A 241 -15.90 21.81 2.02
CA ASN A 241 -17.28 21.37 1.74
C ASN A 241 -17.89 20.51 2.85
N MET A 242 -17.09 19.69 3.55
CA MET A 242 -17.62 18.77 4.56
C MET A 242 -17.70 19.39 5.96
N LEU A 243 -16.82 20.32 6.31
CA LEU A 243 -16.61 20.73 7.71
C LEU A 243 -16.89 22.22 7.97
N VAL A 244 -17.24 23.04 6.97
CA VAL A 244 -17.40 24.51 7.14
C VAL A 244 -18.48 24.90 8.13
N ASP A 245 -19.59 24.18 8.16
CA ASP A 245 -20.72 24.47 9.05
C ASP A 245 -20.62 23.75 10.41
N MET A 246 -19.53 23.01 10.65
CA MET A 246 -19.35 22.26 11.89
C MET A 246 -18.68 23.10 12.97
N VAL A 247 -19.25 23.07 14.18
CA VAL A 247 -18.61 23.65 15.37
C VAL A 247 -17.57 22.67 15.89
N LEU A 248 -16.31 22.90 15.53
CA LEU A 248 -15.17 22.09 15.91
C LEU A 248 -14.29 22.82 16.93
N PRO A 249 -13.58 22.11 17.83
CA PRO A 249 -12.67 22.72 18.80
C PRO A 249 -11.37 23.25 18.16
N PHE A 250 -11.18 23.05 16.86
CA PHE A 250 -10.04 23.50 16.08
C PHE A 250 -10.52 24.19 14.80
N THR A 251 -9.63 24.97 14.20
CA THR A 251 -9.89 25.67 12.94
C THR A 251 -9.69 24.75 11.74
N LEU A 252 -10.44 24.97 10.65
CA LEU A 252 -10.27 24.25 9.38
C LEU A 252 -8.83 24.34 8.87
N THR A 253 -8.19 25.49 9.06
CA THR A 253 -6.79 25.73 8.69
C THR A 253 -5.84 24.79 9.43
N GLN A 254 -6.06 24.53 10.72
CA GLN A 254 -5.23 23.58 11.49
C GLN A 254 -5.37 22.15 10.96
N LEU A 255 -6.59 21.75 10.57
CA LEU A 255 -6.84 20.43 10.00
C LEU A 255 -6.13 20.26 8.64
N ILE A 256 -6.20 21.28 7.78
CA ILE A 256 -5.51 21.28 6.48
C ILE A 256 -4.01 21.21 6.69
N TRP A 257 -3.44 22.02 7.59
CA TRP A 257 -2.02 21.95 7.91
C TRP A 257 -1.59 20.59 8.44
N ALA A 258 -2.41 19.91 9.24
CA ALA A 258 -2.11 18.54 9.68
C ALA A 258 -1.97 17.57 8.49
N THR A 259 -2.85 17.66 7.49
CA THR A 259 -2.74 16.83 6.26
C THR A 259 -1.53 17.20 5.41
N VAL A 260 -1.20 18.49 5.29
CA VAL A 260 -0.04 18.98 4.53
C VAL A 260 1.26 18.55 5.20
N ILE A 261 1.34 18.61 6.54
CA ILE A 261 2.50 18.11 7.29
C ILE A 261 2.76 16.64 6.97
N GLY A 262 1.72 15.81 6.91
CA GLY A 262 1.86 14.40 6.51
C GLY A 262 2.48 14.25 5.12
N ILE A 263 2.03 15.02 4.13
CA ILE A 263 2.59 15.00 2.76
C ILE A 263 4.03 15.49 2.75
N VAL A 264 4.34 16.56 3.49
CA VAL A 264 5.70 17.14 3.55
C VAL A 264 6.67 16.16 4.21
N VAL A 265 6.27 15.50 5.30
CA VAL A 265 7.09 14.48 5.96
C VAL A 265 7.40 13.34 4.98
N THR A 266 6.40 12.85 4.25
CA THR A 266 6.59 11.81 3.22
C THR A 266 7.54 12.27 2.11
N GLY A 267 7.51 13.54 1.71
CA GLY A 267 8.41 14.08 0.68
C GLY A 267 9.84 14.34 1.15
N LEU A 268 10.07 14.39 2.48
CA LEU A 268 11.38 14.60 3.08
C LEU A 268 12.10 13.30 3.47
N MET A 269 11.35 12.19 3.56
CA MET A 269 11.88 10.84 3.77
C MET A 269 12.34 10.23 2.44
#